data_AF-A0AA91GRT2-F1
#
_entry.id   AF-A0AA91GRT2-F1
#
_cell.length_a   1.000
_cell.length_b   1.000
_cell.length_c   1.000
_cell.angle_alpha   90.00
_cell.angle_beta   90.00
_cell.angle_gamma   90.00
#
_symmetry.space_group_name_H-M   'P 1'
#
loop_
_entity.id
_entity.type
_entity.pdbx_description
1 polymer ?
#
loop_
_entity_poly.entity_id
_entity_poly.type
_entity_poly.pdbx_seq_one_letter_code
_entity_poly.pdbx_strand_id
1 'polypeptide(L)' 'MQITLWCPVWNTVQKQAARVVARAKQVGAFYVFSELSGDIYNPGFFQGTSGIGYELLRLAYGESLPSVLLWE' A
#
# COMPACT_ATOMS: atom_id res chain seq x y z
N MET A 1 10.19 -18.44 12.61
CA MET A 1 11.42 -18.17 11.84
C MET A 1 11.37 -16.70 11.46
N GLN A 2 12.10 -15.87 12.20
CA GLN A 2 11.92 -14.41 12.26
C GLN A 2 12.95 -13.76 11.34
N ILE A 3 12.52 -13.41 10.11
CA ILE A 3 13.36 -12.68 9.17
C ILE A 3 13.12 -11.18 9.41
N THR A 4 13.74 -10.66 10.46
CA THR A 4 14.09 -9.23 10.54
C THR A 4 15.21 -8.98 9.54
N LEU A 5 14.85 -8.77 8.27
CA LEU A 5 15.79 -8.34 7.24
C LEU A 5 16.27 -6.92 7.57
N TRP A 6 17.48 -6.89 8.13
CA TRP A 6 18.31 -5.75 8.44
C TRP A 6 18.70 -5.04 7.12
N CYS A 7 17.82 -4.17 6.62
CA CYS A 7 18.06 -3.43 5.37
C CYS A 7 17.40 -2.04 5.44
N PRO A 8 18.08 -0.95 5.01
CA PRO A 8 17.50 0.39 4.96
C PRO A 8 16.16 0.46 4.20
N VAL A 9 15.93 -0.49 3.29
CA VAL A 9 14.68 -0.63 2.53
C VAL A 9 13.47 -0.89 3.43
N TRP A 10 13.58 -1.73 4.47
CA TRP A 10 12.44 -2.04 5.34
C TRP A 10 11.95 -0.81 6.10
N ASN A 11 12.87 0.02 6.58
CA ASN A 11 12.55 1.29 7.22
C ASN A 11 11.85 2.26 6.25
N THR A 12 12.31 2.29 5.00
CA THR A 12 11.69 3.11 3.94
C THR A 12 10.26 2.67 3.66
N VAL A 13 10.01 1.36 3.50
CA VAL A 13 8.68 0.83 3.22
C VAL A 13 7.70 1.14 4.36
N GLN A 14 8.11 0.93 5.61
CA GLN A 14 7.26 1.24 6.77
C GLN A 14 6.94 2.74 6.86
N LYS A 15 7.91 3.62 6.58
CA LYS A 15 7.69 5.07 6.52
C LYS A 15 6.75 5.48 5.39
N GLN A 16 6.87 4.84 4.22
CA GLN A 16 5.98 5.09 3.08
C GLN A 16 4.54 4.65 3.39
N ALA A 17 4.37 3.44 3.92
CA ALA A 17 3.06 2.93 4.34
C ALA A 17 2.41 3.86 5.39
N ALA A 18 3.18 4.26 6.41
CA ALA A 18 2.71 5.20 7.43
C ALA A 18 2.27 6.54 6.83
N ARG A 19 3.03 7.11 5.88
CA ARG A 19 2.67 8.36 5.19
C ARG A 19 1.38 8.22 4.38
N VAL A 20 1.22 7.12 3.64
CA VAL A 20 0.03 6.86 2.83
C VAL A 20 -1.21 6.75 3.72
N VAL A 21 -1.13 5.99 4.81
CA VAL A 21 -2.23 5.85 5.77
C VAL A 21 -2.52 7.17 6.50
N ALA A 22 -1.49 7.90 6.94
CA ALA A 22 -1.66 9.18 7.62
C ALA A 22 -2.33 10.22 6.70
N ARG A 23 -1.91 10.30 5.44
CA ARG A 23 -2.55 11.17 4.44
C ARG A 23 -4.01 10.78 4.24
N ALA A 24 -4.30 9.50 4.03
CA ALA A 24 -5.67 9.03 3.84
C ALA A 24 -6.57 9.34 5.05
N LYS A 25 -6.04 9.23 6.27
CA LYS A 25 -6.76 9.65 7.49
C LYS A 25 -7.02 11.16 7.53
N GLN A 26 -6.09 11.98 7.06
CA GLN A 26 -6.25 13.45 7.03
C GLN A 26 -7.26 13.91 5.98
N VAL A 27 -7.27 13.29 4.80
CA VAL A 27 -8.09 13.74 3.67
C VAL A 27 -9.37 12.93 3.45
N GLY A 28 -9.55 11.84 4.20
CA GLY A 28 -10.74 10.98 4.20
C GLY A 28 -10.74 9.83 3.18
N ALA A 29 -9.76 9.78 2.26
CA ALA A 29 -9.72 8.76 1.20
C ALA A 29 -8.30 8.48 0.67
N PHE A 30 -8.15 7.37 -0.04
CA PHE A 30 -6.97 7.07 -0.85
C PHE A 30 -7.15 7.63 -2.26
N TYR A 31 -6.70 8.86 -2.48
CA TYR A 31 -6.72 9.47 -3.82
C TYR A 31 -5.61 8.90 -4.69
N VAL A 32 -6.00 8.20 -5.76
CA VAL A 32 -5.08 7.61 -6.73
C VAL A 32 -4.69 8.62 -7.82
N PHE A 33 -5.62 9.51 -8.18
CA PHE A 33 -5.39 10.55 -9.16
C PHE A 33 -5.30 11.90 -8.45
N SER A 34 -4.10 12.46 -8.33
CA SER A 34 -3.89 13.75 -7.64
C SER A 34 -4.44 14.96 -8.40
N GLU A 35 -4.67 14.81 -9.71
CA GLU A 35 -5.10 15.88 -10.62
C GLU A 35 -6.61 15.85 -10.89
N LEU A 36 -7.30 14.78 -10.47
CA LEU A 36 -8.73 14.63 -10.62
C LEU A 36 -9.42 15.01 -9.32
N SER A 37 -10.60 15.62 -9.44
CA SER A 37 -11.48 15.92 -8.30
C SER A 37 -11.65 14.67 -7.42
N GLY A 38 -11.62 14.85 -6.09
CA GLY A 38 -11.63 13.77 -5.10
C GLY A 38 -12.84 12.82 -5.14
N ASP A 39 -13.77 13.01 -6.07
CA ASP A 39 -14.96 12.16 -6.23
C ASP A 39 -14.71 10.92 -7.10
N ILE A 40 -13.54 10.79 -7.75
CA ILE A 40 -13.25 9.63 -8.59
C ILE A 40 -12.71 8.48 -7.75
N TYR A 41 -13.62 7.57 -7.38
CA TYR A 41 -13.28 6.30 -6.78
C TYR A 41 -12.79 5.30 -7.84
N ASN A 42 -11.58 4.77 -7.67
CA ASN A 42 -11.03 3.72 -8.52
C ASN A 42 -10.85 2.42 -7.72
N PRO A 43 -11.76 1.44 -7.82
CA PRO A 43 -11.66 0.17 -7.11
C PRO A 43 -10.70 -0.83 -7.77
N GLY A 44 -10.01 -0.47 -8.85
CA GLY A 44 -9.14 -1.38 -9.60
C GLY A 44 -8.05 -2.03 -8.74
N PHE A 45 -7.62 -3.24 -9.12
CA PHE A 45 -6.60 -3.95 -8.37
C PHE A 45 -5.19 -3.36 -8.62
N PHE A 46 -4.74 -3.25 -9.86
CA PHE A 46 -3.38 -2.78 -10.15
C PHE A 46 -3.19 -1.26 -10.05
N GLN A 47 -4.27 -0.50 -10.24
CA GLN A 47 -4.23 0.97 -10.34
C GLN A 47 -5.28 1.64 -9.46
N GLY A 48 -5.78 0.94 -8.44
CA GLY A 48 -6.88 1.44 -7.62
C GLY A 48 -6.72 1.10 -6.14
N THR A 49 -7.73 1.46 -5.35
CA THR A 49 -7.70 1.34 -3.89
C THR A 49 -7.62 -0.10 -3.41
N SER A 50 -8.11 -1.06 -4.21
CA SER A 50 -8.04 -2.48 -3.86
C SER A 50 -6.60 -2.98 -3.81
N GLY A 51 -5.74 -2.53 -4.75
CA GLY A 51 -4.30 -2.82 -4.71
C GLY A 51 -3.57 -2.16 -3.54
N ILE A 52 -3.95 -0.93 -3.20
CA ILE A 52 -3.40 -0.24 -2.02
C ILE A 52 -3.72 -1.03 -0.75
N GLY A 53 -4.96 -1.46 -0.58
CA GLY A 53 -5.38 -2.29 0.54
C GLY A 53 -4.63 -3.62 0.58
N TYR A 54 -4.49 -4.28 -0.57
CA TYR A 54 -3.74 -5.52 -0.71
C TYR A 54 -2.28 -5.36 -0.27
N GLU A 55 -1.57 -4.34 -0.76
CA GLU A 55 -0.16 -4.14 -0.42
C GLU A 55 0.02 -3.79 1.05
N LEU A 56 -0.87 -2.98 1.65
CA LEU A 56 -0.84 -2.71 3.08
C LEU A 56 -1.03 -3.97 3.92
N LEU A 57 -1.94 -4.86 3.50
CA LEU A 57 -2.10 -6.18 4.15
C LEU A 57 -0.86 -7.05 3.95
N ARG A 58 -0.29 -7.07 2.75
CA ARG A 58 0.93 -7.84 2.45
C ARG A 58 2.12 -7.36 3.28
N LEU A 59 2.27 -6.06 3.52
CA LEU A 59 3.28 -5.52 4.43
C LEU A 59 3.07 -5.94 5.88
N ALA A 60 1.81 -6.13 6.31
CA ALA A 60 1.47 -6.57 7.67
C ALA A 60 1.62 -8.08 7.87
N TYR A 61 1.33 -8.89 6.86
CA TYR A 61 1.27 -10.36 6.94
C TYR A 61 2.38 -11.07 6.15
N GLY A 62 3.28 -10.33 5.51
CA GLY A 62 4.45 -10.81 4.79
C GLY A 62 4.10 -11.87 3.74
N GLU A 63 4.83 -12.98 3.80
CA GLU A 63 4.71 -14.16 2.91
C GLU A 63 3.33 -14.86 2.96
N SER A 64 2.44 -14.47 3.86
CA SER A 64 1.06 -15.00 3.87
C SER A 64 0.23 -14.51 2.69
N LEU A 65 0.69 -13.45 2.01
CA LEU A 65 0.06 -12.88 0.82
C LEU A 65 1.08 -12.86 -0.33
N PRO A 66 0.75 -13.46 -1.50
CA PRO A 66 1.69 -13.58 -2.60
C PRO A 66 2.09 -12.23 -3.20
N SER A 67 3.17 -12.21 -3.98
CA SER A 67 3.50 -11.02 -4.76
C SER A 67 2.78 -11.05 -6.10
N VAL A 68 1.61 -10.43 -6.16
CA VAL A 68 0.76 -10.40 -7.38
C VAL A 68 1.42 -9.73 -8.59
N LEU A 69 2.43 -8.86 -8.37
CA LEU A 69 3.18 -8.23 -9.45
C LEU A 69 4.25 -9.15 -10.04
N LEU A 70 4.65 -10.19 -9.31
CA LEU A 70 5.59 -11.20 -9.78
C LEU A 70 4.88 -12.36 -10.49
N TRP A 71 3.56 -12.48 -10.33
CA TRP A 71 2.75 -13.57 -10.90
C TRP A 71 3.23 -14.97 -10.44
N GLU A 72 3.65 -15.06 -9.18
CA GLU A 72 4.13 -16.27 -8.50
C GLU A 72 3.11 -16.81 -7.49
#